data_AF-A0A256A158-F1
#
_entry.id   AF-A0A256A158-F1
#
_cell.length_a   1.000
_cell.length_b   1.000
_cell.length_c   1.000
_cell.angle_alpha   90.00
_cell.angle_beta   90.00
_cell.angle_gamma   90.00
#
_symmetry.space_group_name_H-M   'P 1'
#
loop_
_entity.id
_entity.type
_entity.pdbx_description
1 polymer ?
#
loop_
_entity_poly.entity_id
_entity_poly.type
_entity_poly.pdbx_seq_one_letter_code
_entity_poly.pdbx_strand_id
1 'polypeptide(L)'
;MALSVYVISCSPDNNNGEAPPRDYAVQYASEKADIENFLKKTYMVVDETTWDVVIDSIGPDTPQVSIWDQTEYPLQQKIVRSNNVDYTVYYITFNEGVGSAPIKADNVFISYRGIRLDTEQFTYVPFPANYSSLLSTIEGWQEIIPLFKAGIETNTNPQDPASFSDYGAGVMFLPSGLGYYNISRVGIPSYSSLIFSFKLFAIQRADNDRDGVLSVNETGGFADIDDYDSDDDDIANYRDVDDDNDGILTKNEKQGTGSPEDLDTDNDGIKNYLDTDDDGDGIPTKDELNLPPCHNNPAVPRYLNSSC
;
A
#
# COMPACT_ATOMS: atom_id res chain seq x y z
N MET A 1 -57.37 -23.20 14.50
CA MET A 1 -56.06 -23.65 13.97
C MET A 1 -55.16 -22.43 13.95
N ALA A 2 -54.43 -22.23 15.04
CA ALA A 2 -53.40 -21.21 15.20
C ALA A 2 -52.58 -21.69 16.39
N LEU A 3 -51.48 -22.38 16.10
CA LEU A 3 -50.51 -22.81 17.09
C LEU A 3 -49.23 -22.04 16.80
N SER A 4 -49.12 -20.87 17.41
CA SER A 4 -47.90 -20.08 17.44
C SER A 4 -47.02 -20.67 18.54
N VAL A 5 -45.94 -21.37 18.16
CA VAL A 5 -44.90 -21.80 19.09
C VAL A 5 -43.64 -21.01 18.74
N TYR A 6 -43.33 -20.02 19.57
CA TYR A 6 -41.99 -19.45 19.67
C TYR A 6 -41.40 -19.92 20.99
N VAL A 7 -40.45 -20.84 20.91
CA VAL A 7 -39.47 -21.11 21.97
C VAL A 7 -38.22 -21.64 21.29
N ILE A 8 -37.28 -20.74 21.00
CA ILE A 8 -35.87 -21.12 20.95
C ILE A 8 -35.33 -20.84 22.34
N SER A 9 -35.22 -21.92 23.11
CA SER A 9 -34.37 -22.01 24.27
C SER A 9 -32.92 -22.08 23.77
N CYS A 10 -32.08 -21.17 24.24
CA CYS A 10 -30.64 -21.42 24.31
C CYS A 10 -30.21 -21.31 25.77
N SER A 11 -29.51 -22.35 26.21
CA SER A 11 -28.92 -22.56 27.53
C SER A 11 -28.04 -21.38 27.97
N PRO A 12 -27.81 -21.20 29.29
CA PRO A 12 -26.75 -20.32 29.77
C PRO A 12 -25.41 -21.03 29.59
N ASP A 13 -24.96 -21.17 28.35
CA ASP A 13 -23.58 -21.53 28.06
C ASP A 13 -22.76 -20.25 28.09
N ASN A 14 -21.78 -20.22 28.99
CA ASN A 14 -20.80 -19.15 29.19
C ASN A 14 -19.87 -19.05 27.98
N ASN A 15 -20.41 -18.67 26.82
CA ASN A 15 -19.63 -18.32 25.66
C ASN A 15 -19.24 -16.85 25.81
N ASN A 16 -18.00 -16.62 26.22
CA ASN A 16 -17.28 -15.37 25.97
C ASN A 16 -17.03 -15.20 24.45
N GLY A 17 -18.06 -15.40 23.63
CA GLY A 17 -18.01 -15.17 22.21
C GLY A 17 -18.15 -13.68 21.99
N GLU A 18 -17.08 -13.04 21.54
CA GLU A 18 -17.16 -11.69 21.01
C GLU A 18 -18.28 -11.64 19.96
N ALA A 19 -19.12 -10.61 20.03
CA ALA A 19 -20.14 -10.41 19.01
C ALA A 19 -19.45 -10.37 17.63
N PRO A 20 -20.03 -11.02 16.59
CA PRO A 20 -19.43 -11.01 15.28
C PRO A 20 -19.22 -9.56 14.81
N PRO A 21 -18.19 -9.31 14.00
CA PRO A 21 -17.99 -7.99 13.42
C PRO A 21 -19.27 -7.52 12.71
N ARG A 22 -19.50 -6.19 12.72
CA ARG A 22 -20.59 -5.61 11.95
C ARG A 22 -20.39 -5.94 10.47
N ASP A 23 -21.44 -5.82 9.67
CA ASP A 23 -21.28 -5.84 8.22
C ASP A 23 -20.49 -4.59 7.75
N TYR A 24 -19.54 -4.77 6.83
CA TYR A 24 -18.68 -3.68 6.34
C TYR A 24 -19.48 -2.57 5.66
N ALA A 25 -20.49 -2.90 4.84
CA ALA A 25 -21.32 -1.91 4.15
C ALA A 25 -22.19 -1.12 5.14
N VAL A 26 -22.77 -1.81 6.13
CA VAL A 26 -23.60 -1.17 7.17
C VAL A 26 -22.74 -0.29 8.09
N GLN A 27 -21.51 -0.71 8.44
CA GLN A 27 -20.58 0.12 9.20
C GLN A 27 -20.17 1.36 8.40
N TYR A 28 -19.73 1.16 7.16
CA TYR A 28 -19.28 2.25 6.30
C TYR A 28 -20.36 3.30 6.06
N ALA A 29 -21.61 2.90 5.84
CA ALA A 29 -22.71 3.83 5.63
C ALA A 29 -22.89 4.82 6.81
N SER A 30 -22.65 4.37 8.05
CA SER A 30 -22.66 5.23 9.25
C SER A 30 -21.44 6.15 9.26
N GLU A 31 -20.25 5.58 9.06
CA GLU A 31 -18.98 6.32 9.15
C GLU A 31 -18.85 7.38 8.06
N LYS A 32 -19.34 7.10 6.85
CA LYS A 32 -19.36 8.08 5.76
C LYS A 32 -20.15 9.32 6.18
N ALA A 33 -21.31 9.15 6.79
CA ALA A 33 -22.11 10.27 7.29
C ALA A 33 -21.38 11.03 8.40
N ASP A 34 -20.70 10.32 9.30
CA ASP A 34 -19.93 10.92 10.39
C ASP A 34 -18.72 11.70 9.89
N ILE A 35 -17.94 11.15 8.94
CA ILE A 35 -16.80 11.80 8.28
C ILE A 35 -17.26 13.05 7.52
N GLU A 36 -18.31 12.96 6.70
CA GLU A 36 -18.82 14.12 5.98
C GLU A 36 -19.35 15.21 6.92
N ASN A 37 -20.01 14.83 8.01
CA ASN A 37 -20.46 15.77 9.02
C ASN A 37 -19.28 16.42 9.76
N PHE A 38 -18.21 15.67 10.04
CA PHE A 38 -16.96 16.21 10.58
C PHE A 38 -16.40 17.27 9.63
N LEU A 39 -16.17 16.93 8.36
CA LEU A 39 -15.62 17.82 7.34
C LEU A 39 -16.43 19.13 7.18
N LYS A 40 -17.75 19.07 7.31
CA LYS A 40 -18.66 20.23 7.22
C LYS A 40 -18.69 21.09 8.49
N LYS A 41 -18.29 20.56 9.64
CA LYS A 41 -18.37 21.23 10.95
C LYS A 41 -17.02 21.60 11.55
N THR A 42 -15.93 21.20 10.92
CA THR A 42 -14.57 21.57 11.31
C THR A 42 -13.93 22.45 10.25
N TYR A 43 -12.96 23.25 10.68
CA TYR A 43 -12.04 23.99 9.82
C TYR A 43 -10.61 23.50 10.07
N MET A 44 -9.69 23.83 9.17
CA MET A 44 -8.28 23.51 9.33
C MET A 44 -7.42 24.76 9.20
N VAL A 45 -6.30 24.77 9.93
CA VAL A 45 -5.22 25.76 9.79
C VAL A 45 -3.96 24.99 9.41
N VAL A 46 -3.37 25.35 8.28
CA VAL A 46 -2.16 24.73 7.73
C VAL A 46 -1.00 25.71 7.91
N ASP A 47 0.10 25.24 8.52
CA ASP A 47 1.36 25.98 8.53
C ASP A 47 2.12 25.66 7.24
N GLU A 48 2.18 26.57 6.28
CA GLU A 48 2.84 26.34 4.99
C GLU A 48 4.37 26.20 5.09
N THR A 49 4.96 26.52 6.24
CA THR A 49 6.41 26.36 6.45
C THR A 49 6.76 24.95 6.91
N THR A 50 5.87 24.29 7.66
CA THR A 50 6.11 22.96 8.21
C THR A 50 5.15 21.91 7.68
N TRP A 51 4.07 22.29 7.02
CA TRP A 51 2.90 21.48 6.68
C TRP A 51 2.21 20.83 7.88
N ASP A 52 2.35 21.40 9.07
CA ASP A 52 1.56 20.99 10.23
C ASP A 52 0.12 21.48 10.10
N VAL A 53 -0.83 20.66 10.54
CA VAL A 53 -2.26 20.97 10.47
C VAL A 53 -2.91 20.87 11.83
N VAL A 54 -3.72 21.88 12.15
CA VAL A 54 -4.63 21.89 13.28
C VAL A 54 -6.06 21.86 12.74
N ILE A 55 -6.86 20.93 13.23
CA ILE A 55 -8.28 20.81 12.90
C ILE A 55 -9.08 21.10 14.17
N ASP A 56 -10.05 22.00 14.06
CA ASP A 56 -10.92 22.39 15.19
C ASP A 56 -12.37 22.60 14.72
N SER A 57 -13.29 22.61 15.68
CA SER A 57 -14.72 22.81 15.48
C SER A 57 -15.07 24.25 15.12
N ILE A 58 -16.06 24.43 14.25
CA ILE A 58 -16.58 25.75 13.90
C ILE A 58 -17.55 26.19 15.00
N GLY A 59 -17.12 27.15 15.83
CA GLY A 59 -17.93 27.76 16.86
C GLY A 59 -19.00 28.72 16.30
N PRO A 60 -20.09 28.98 17.05
CA PRO A 60 -21.16 29.88 16.62
C PRO A 60 -20.72 31.34 16.48
N ASP A 61 -19.68 31.75 17.22
CA ASP A 61 -19.22 33.14 17.33
C ASP A 61 -18.01 33.47 16.43
N THR A 62 -17.42 32.46 15.80
CA THR A 62 -16.21 32.57 14.96
C THR A 62 -16.43 31.80 13.65
N PRO A 63 -17.08 32.42 12.66
CA PRO A 63 -17.34 31.76 11.39
C PRO A 63 -16.00 31.47 10.69
N GLN A 64 -15.74 30.19 10.46
CA GLN A 64 -14.64 29.68 9.64
C GLN A 64 -15.21 28.95 8.44
N VAL A 65 -14.48 28.92 7.33
CA VAL A 65 -14.86 28.09 6.18
C VAL A 65 -14.56 26.64 6.53
N SER A 66 -15.52 25.75 6.30
CA SER A 66 -15.36 24.33 6.63
C SER A 66 -14.30 23.67 5.76
N ILE A 67 -13.73 22.55 6.21
CA ILE A 67 -12.83 21.71 5.40
C ILE A 67 -13.53 21.30 4.09
N TRP A 68 -14.85 21.09 4.16
CA TRP A 68 -15.68 20.75 3.01
C TRP A 68 -15.80 21.87 1.97
N ASP A 69 -15.92 23.12 2.41
CA ASP A 69 -16.26 24.26 1.53
C ASP A 69 -15.05 25.11 1.13
N GLN A 70 -13.91 24.98 1.82
CA GLN A 70 -12.73 25.78 1.50
C GLN A 70 -12.15 25.42 0.12
N THR A 71 -11.50 26.40 -0.50
CA THR A 71 -11.00 26.30 -1.89
C THR A 71 -9.49 26.41 -2.00
N GLU A 72 -8.79 26.66 -0.90
CA GLU A 72 -7.33 26.84 -0.87
C GLU A 72 -6.62 25.50 -1.06
N TYR A 73 -7.12 24.46 -0.38
CA TYR A 73 -6.65 23.09 -0.47
C TYR A 73 -7.84 22.16 -0.77
N PRO A 74 -8.38 22.15 -1.99
CA PRO A 74 -9.66 21.51 -2.30
C PRO A 74 -9.76 20.07 -1.81
N LEU A 75 -10.91 19.71 -1.24
CA LEU A 75 -11.19 18.33 -0.82
C LEU A 75 -11.24 17.41 -2.04
N GLN A 76 -10.42 16.37 -2.04
CA GLN A 76 -10.35 15.34 -3.06
C GLN A 76 -10.94 14.03 -2.54
N GLN A 77 -11.25 13.11 -3.46
CA GLN A 77 -11.77 11.79 -3.11
C GLN A 77 -11.19 10.70 -4.02
N LYS A 78 -10.95 9.52 -3.45
CA LYS A 78 -10.61 8.28 -4.15
C LYS A 78 -11.62 7.20 -3.77
N ILE A 79 -12.04 6.37 -4.74
CA ILE A 79 -12.79 5.15 -4.45
C ILE A 79 -11.78 4.02 -4.21
N VAL A 80 -11.89 3.36 -3.06
CA VAL A 80 -11.09 2.21 -2.68
C VAL A 80 -12.04 1.03 -2.49
N ARG A 81 -11.82 -0.07 -3.21
CA ARG A 81 -12.63 -1.27 -3.10
C ARG A 81 -11.97 -2.25 -2.15
N SER A 82 -12.64 -2.56 -1.04
CA SER A 82 -12.14 -3.49 -0.01
C SER A 82 -13.31 -4.19 0.65
N ASN A 83 -13.14 -5.46 1.04
CA ASN A 83 -14.18 -6.23 1.75
C ASN A 83 -15.56 -6.17 1.07
N ASN A 84 -15.57 -6.16 -0.28
CA ASN A 84 -16.75 -6.03 -1.14
C ASN A 84 -17.56 -4.73 -0.95
N VAL A 85 -16.90 -3.67 -0.49
CA VAL A 85 -17.43 -2.31 -0.31
C VAL A 85 -16.59 -1.31 -1.09
N ASP A 86 -17.24 -0.36 -1.76
CA ASP A 86 -16.57 0.77 -2.41
C ASP A 86 -16.54 1.96 -1.45
N TYR A 87 -15.40 2.18 -0.81
CA TYR A 87 -15.16 3.26 0.12
C TYR A 87 -14.79 4.54 -0.62
N THR A 88 -15.56 5.61 -0.45
CA THR A 88 -15.10 6.98 -0.69
C THR A 88 -14.15 7.40 0.41
N VAL A 89 -12.88 7.56 0.07
CA VAL A 89 -11.84 8.12 0.93
C VAL A 89 -11.61 9.56 0.56
N TYR A 90 -11.77 10.46 1.54
CA TYR A 90 -11.47 11.87 1.36
C TYR A 90 -10.01 12.15 1.72
N TYR A 91 -9.36 13.02 0.95
CA TYR A 91 -8.01 13.48 1.24
C TYR A 91 -7.81 14.90 0.72
N ILE A 92 -6.77 15.55 1.22
CA ILE A 92 -6.37 16.90 0.81
C ILE A 92 -4.86 16.90 0.60
N THR A 93 -4.45 17.44 -0.54
CA THR A 93 -3.03 17.68 -0.86
C THR A 93 -2.65 19.10 -0.49
N PHE A 94 -1.72 19.27 0.46
CA PHE A 94 -1.10 20.56 0.77
C PHE A 94 0.09 20.82 -0.13
N ASN A 95 0.90 19.78 -0.33
CA ASN A 95 1.99 19.77 -1.30
C ASN A 95 2.05 18.39 -1.97
N GLU A 96 2.15 18.33 -3.29
CA GLU A 96 2.23 17.05 -4.01
C GLU A 96 3.60 16.37 -3.79
N GLY A 97 4.66 17.16 -3.67
CA GLY A 97 6.04 16.70 -3.69
C GLY A 97 6.62 16.65 -5.11
N VAL A 98 7.95 16.58 -5.23
CA VAL A 98 8.65 16.68 -6.53
C VAL A 98 9.43 15.43 -6.94
N GLY A 99 9.65 14.51 -6.01
CA GLY A 99 10.35 13.25 -6.26
C GLY A 99 9.45 12.15 -6.82
N SER A 100 9.82 10.90 -6.53
CA SER A 100 9.05 9.73 -6.93
C SER A 100 7.87 9.47 -6.00
N ALA A 101 6.76 9.00 -6.56
CA ALA A 101 5.68 8.42 -5.78
C ALA A 101 6.05 6.97 -5.37
N PRO A 102 5.72 6.54 -4.14
CA PRO A 102 5.84 5.15 -3.75
C PRO A 102 4.77 4.31 -4.42
N ILE A 103 5.06 3.04 -4.64
CA ILE A 103 4.05 2.00 -4.83
C ILE A 103 3.76 1.31 -3.49
N LYS A 104 2.73 0.45 -3.42
CA LYS A 104 2.34 -0.27 -2.19
C LYS A 104 3.49 -1.05 -1.57
N ALA A 105 4.36 -1.63 -2.41
CA ALA A 105 5.51 -2.44 -2.02
C ALA A 105 6.64 -1.66 -1.33
N ASP A 106 6.74 -0.35 -1.57
CA ASP A 106 7.89 0.43 -1.13
C ASP A 106 7.94 0.66 0.38
N ASN A 107 9.14 0.99 0.85
CA ASN A 107 9.31 1.57 2.17
C ASN A 107 9.25 3.11 2.10
N VAL A 108 8.61 3.73 3.08
CA VAL A 108 8.44 5.19 3.16
C VAL A 108 9.11 5.77 4.40
N PHE A 109 9.76 6.92 4.25
CA PHE A 109 10.24 7.75 5.36
C PHE A 109 9.24 8.88 5.58
N ILE A 110 8.37 8.73 6.59
CA ILE A 110 7.14 9.51 6.71
C ILE A 110 6.93 10.02 8.15
N SER A 111 6.66 11.32 8.27
CA SER A 111 6.19 11.94 9.51
C SER A 111 4.67 11.97 9.51
N TYR A 112 4.03 11.73 10.65
CA TYR A 112 2.57 11.71 10.71
C TYR A 112 2.00 11.99 12.09
N ARG A 113 0.74 12.44 12.10
CA ARG A 113 -0.09 12.59 13.30
C ARG A 113 -1.44 11.94 13.04
N GLY A 114 -1.90 11.10 13.97
CA GLY A 114 -3.21 10.44 13.88
C GLY A 114 -4.16 10.94 14.96
N ILE A 115 -5.35 11.37 14.53
CA ILE A 115 -6.45 11.79 15.41
C ILE A 115 -7.75 11.06 15.02
N ARG A 116 -8.71 10.96 15.94
CA ARG A 116 -10.06 10.48 15.64
C ARG A 116 -11.00 11.64 15.32
N LEU A 117 -12.24 11.35 14.93
CA LEU A 117 -13.27 12.37 14.63
C LEU A 117 -13.65 13.26 15.83
N ASP A 118 -13.34 12.84 17.06
CA ASP A 118 -13.46 13.68 18.27
C ASP A 118 -12.24 14.58 18.51
N THR A 119 -11.32 14.64 17.54
CA THR A 119 -10.04 15.38 17.56
C THR A 119 -9.01 14.88 18.59
N GLU A 120 -9.29 13.78 19.30
CA GLU A 120 -8.30 13.20 20.19
C GLU A 120 -7.17 12.53 19.40
N GLN A 121 -5.94 12.88 19.77
CA GLN A 121 -4.74 12.30 19.19
C GLN A 121 -4.45 10.92 19.78
N PHE A 122 -4.21 9.94 18.91
CA PHE A 122 -3.80 8.59 19.31
C PHE A 122 -2.36 8.27 18.92
N THR A 123 -1.76 9.01 17.97
CA THR A 123 -0.36 8.83 17.58
C THR A 123 0.26 10.12 17.06
N TYR A 124 1.57 10.27 17.22
CA TYR A 124 2.35 11.39 16.70
C TYR A 124 3.81 10.98 16.52
N VAL A 125 4.26 11.00 15.26
CA VAL A 125 5.63 10.68 14.84
C VAL A 125 6.17 11.86 14.02
N PRO A 126 6.60 12.95 14.68
CA PRO A 126 7.11 14.13 13.98
C PRO A 126 8.46 13.88 13.31
N PHE A 127 9.29 13.03 13.93
CA PHE A 127 10.66 12.72 13.50
C PHE A 127 10.77 11.19 13.29
N PRO A 128 10.50 10.68 12.08
CA PRO A 128 10.66 9.25 11.80
C PRO A 128 12.13 8.85 11.96
N ALA A 129 12.35 7.67 12.55
CA ALA A 129 13.71 7.15 12.79
C ALA A 129 14.17 6.20 11.67
N ASN A 130 13.23 5.50 11.02
CA ASN A 130 13.51 4.50 10.00
C ASN A 130 12.47 4.59 8.88
N TYR A 131 12.83 4.03 7.71
CA TYR A 131 11.87 3.68 6.69
C TYR A 131 10.88 2.64 7.23
N SER A 132 9.61 2.76 6.86
CA SER A 132 8.53 1.83 7.23
C SER A 132 7.93 1.24 5.97
N SER A 133 7.72 -0.08 5.93
CA SER A 133 7.09 -0.74 4.79
C SER A 133 5.64 -0.32 4.65
N LEU A 134 5.27 0.22 3.50
CA LEU A 134 3.90 0.64 3.21
C LEU A 134 2.95 -0.56 3.18
N LEU A 135 3.38 -1.72 2.65
CA LEU A 135 2.64 -3.00 2.70
C LEU A 135 2.21 -3.41 4.11
N SER A 136 2.98 -3.04 5.13
CA SER A 136 2.70 -3.41 6.53
C SER A 136 1.75 -2.43 7.24
N THR A 137 1.30 -1.38 6.55
CA THR A 137 0.39 -0.36 7.10
C THR A 137 -1.07 -0.70 6.84
N ILE A 138 -1.97 0.13 7.39
CA ILE A 138 -3.41 0.02 7.08
C ILE A 138 -3.69 0.30 5.60
N GLU A 139 -4.70 -0.34 5.03
CA GLU A 139 -5.05 -0.22 3.61
C GLU A 139 -5.25 1.24 3.16
N GLY A 140 -5.85 2.08 4.00
CA GLY A 140 -6.01 3.50 3.69
C GLY A 140 -4.70 4.24 3.43
N TRP A 141 -3.59 3.83 4.06
CA TRP A 141 -2.26 4.38 3.77
C TRP A 141 -1.72 3.86 2.45
N GLN A 142 -1.85 2.55 2.21
CA GLN A 142 -1.44 1.89 0.96
C GLN A 142 -2.12 2.52 -0.25
N GLU A 143 -3.33 3.05 -0.07
CA GLU A 143 -4.13 3.65 -1.16
C GLU A 143 -3.91 5.14 -1.36
N ILE A 144 -3.60 5.89 -0.30
CA ILE A 144 -3.52 7.36 -0.35
C ILE A 144 -2.08 7.86 -0.43
N ILE A 145 -1.11 7.24 0.27
CA ILE A 145 0.29 7.68 0.24
C ILE A 145 0.89 7.66 -1.18
N PRO A 146 0.59 6.66 -2.06
CA PRO A 146 1.02 6.67 -3.47
C PRO A 146 0.50 7.83 -4.32
N LEU A 147 -0.48 8.60 -3.85
CA LEU A 147 -0.94 9.81 -4.55
C LEU A 147 -0.01 11.02 -4.33
N PHE A 148 1.00 10.86 -3.47
CA PHE A 148 1.97 11.88 -3.11
C PHE A 148 3.38 11.45 -3.53
N LYS A 149 4.27 12.42 -3.67
CA LYS A 149 5.66 12.22 -4.06
C LYS A 149 6.60 12.53 -2.90
N ALA A 150 7.71 11.83 -2.84
CA ALA A 150 8.81 12.15 -1.94
C ALA A 150 9.37 13.55 -2.21
N GLY A 151 10.12 14.07 -1.23
CA GLY A 151 10.88 15.30 -1.38
C GLY A 151 12.29 15.08 -1.91
N ILE A 152 13.09 16.12 -1.77
CA ILE A 152 14.52 16.13 -2.07
C ILE A 152 15.27 16.15 -0.74
N GLU A 153 16.20 15.23 -0.57
CA GLU A 153 17.13 15.28 0.56
C GLU A 153 18.12 16.44 0.37
N THR A 154 18.22 17.31 1.39
CA THR A 154 18.94 18.59 1.34
C THR A 154 20.18 18.62 2.23
N ASN A 155 20.42 17.56 3.01
CA ASN A 155 21.63 17.48 3.82
C ASN A 155 22.86 17.42 2.88
N THR A 156 23.92 18.11 3.27
CA THR A 156 25.20 18.08 2.54
C THR A 156 26.27 17.32 3.32
N ASN A 157 25.97 16.97 4.58
CA ASN A 157 26.86 16.28 5.49
C ASN A 157 26.17 15.01 6.02
N PRO A 158 26.71 13.80 5.76
CA PRO A 158 26.13 12.54 6.22
C PRO A 158 26.06 12.35 7.75
N GLN A 159 26.72 13.22 8.53
CA GLN A 159 26.66 13.19 9.99
C GLN A 159 25.48 13.98 10.57
N ASP A 160 24.86 14.84 9.76
CA ASP A 160 23.70 15.62 10.17
C ASP A 160 22.42 14.77 10.00
N PRO A 161 21.40 14.96 10.86
CA PRO A 161 20.09 14.36 10.63
C PRO A 161 19.58 14.70 9.23
N ALA A 162 18.97 13.72 8.55
CA ALA A 162 18.42 13.92 7.22
C ALA A 162 17.41 15.08 7.21
N SER A 163 17.55 15.98 6.23
CA SER A 163 16.67 17.13 6.03
C SER A 163 16.08 17.08 4.63
N PHE A 164 14.82 17.48 4.48
CA PHE A 164 14.09 17.36 3.22
C PHE A 164 13.42 18.68 2.84
N SER A 165 13.37 18.98 1.55
CA SER A 165 12.54 20.04 0.96
C SER A 165 11.57 19.45 -0.05
N ASP A 166 10.54 20.23 -0.41
CA ASP A 166 9.63 19.92 -1.53
C ASP A 166 8.99 18.52 -1.44
N TYR A 167 8.74 18.05 -0.23
CA TYR A 167 8.15 16.74 0.07
C TYR A 167 6.61 16.80 0.04
N GLY A 168 5.98 15.68 -0.33
CA GLY A 168 4.54 15.54 -0.30
C GLY A 168 3.98 15.70 1.10
N ALA A 169 2.88 16.43 1.25
CA ALA A 169 2.20 16.64 2.52
C ALA A 169 0.70 16.73 2.31
N GLY A 170 -0.06 16.13 3.22
CA GLY A 170 -1.50 16.09 3.11
C GLY A 170 -2.20 15.57 4.35
N VAL A 171 -3.51 15.43 4.24
CA VAL A 171 -4.38 14.80 5.24
C VAL A 171 -5.33 13.83 4.56
N MET A 172 -5.59 12.69 5.21
CA MET A 172 -6.54 11.67 4.78
C MET A 172 -7.58 11.39 5.85
N PHE A 173 -8.81 11.07 5.44
CA PHE A 173 -9.95 10.76 6.29
C PHE A 173 -10.44 9.35 5.97
N LEU A 174 -10.15 8.41 6.88
CA LEU A 174 -10.32 6.99 6.66
C LEU A 174 -11.52 6.43 7.44
N PRO A 175 -12.46 5.73 6.78
CA PRO A 175 -13.42 4.87 7.46
C PRO A 175 -12.69 3.71 8.15
N SER A 176 -13.28 3.11 9.19
CA SER A 176 -12.57 2.07 9.95
C SER A 176 -12.29 0.82 9.13
N GLY A 177 -13.07 0.54 8.09
CA GLY A 177 -12.86 -0.58 7.15
C GLY A 177 -11.51 -0.54 6.44
N LEU A 178 -10.94 0.65 6.23
CA LEU A 178 -9.59 0.85 5.66
C LEU A 178 -8.54 1.16 6.74
N GLY A 179 -8.92 0.99 8.01
CA GLY A 179 -8.11 1.20 9.20
C GLY A 179 -8.02 -0.08 10.02
N TYR A 180 -8.47 -0.02 11.27
CA TYR A 180 -8.41 -1.18 12.19
C TYR A 180 -9.76 -1.87 12.40
N TYR A 181 -10.81 -1.42 11.71
CA TYR A 181 -12.16 -1.97 11.75
C TYR A 181 -12.63 -2.34 13.17
N ASN A 182 -12.97 -3.60 13.44
CA ASN A 182 -13.44 -4.05 14.76
C ASN A 182 -12.31 -4.25 15.79
N ILE A 183 -11.04 -4.11 15.42
CA ILE A 183 -9.90 -4.34 16.29
C ILE A 183 -9.56 -3.04 17.04
N SER A 184 -9.75 -3.05 18.36
CA SER A 184 -9.31 -1.92 19.19
C SER A 184 -7.78 -1.90 19.31
N ARG A 185 -7.20 -0.70 19.34
CA ARG A 185 -5.80 -0.46 19.69
C ARG A 185 -5.70 0.59 20.80
N VAL A 186 -4.51 0.78 21.35
CA VAL A 186 -4.25 1.85 22.32
C VAL A 186 -4.64 3.20 21.71
N GLY A 187 -5.61 3.89 22.32
CA GLY A 187 -6.13 5.17 21.81
C GLY A 187 -7.07 5.07 20.60
N ILE A 188 -7.39 3.87 20.13
CA ILE A 188 -8.26 3.64 18.97
C ILE A 188 -9.33 2.60 19.34
N PRO A 189 -10.54 3.04 19.75
CA PRO A 189 -11.67 2.13 19.92
C PRO A 189 -12.00 1.36 18.63
N SER A 190 -12.64 0.20 18.75
CA SER A 190 -13.19 -0.49 17.58
C SER A 190 -14.12 0.43 16.79
N TYR A 191 -14.10 0.27 15.48
CA TYR A 191 -14.88 1.00 14.50
C TYR A 191 -14.62 2.51 14.48
N SER A 192 -13.39 2.92 14.84
CA SER A 192 -12.99 4.31 14.77
C SER A 192 -12.62 4.71 13.34
N SER A 193 -13.25 5.76 12.83
CA SER A 193 -12.73 6.50 11.68
C SER A 193 -11.50 7.30 12.10
N LEU A 194 -10.49 7.32 11.23
CA LEU A 194 -9.15 7.85 11.53
C LEU A 194 -8.83 9.01 10.60
N ILE A 195 -8.12 10.00 11.11
CA ILE A 195 -7.59 11.11 10.34
C ILE A 195 -6.08 11.08 10.51
N PHE A 196 -5.35 11.07 9.41
CA PHE A 196 -3.89 11.19 9.42
C PHE A 196 -3.46 12.41 8.64
N SER A 197 -2.70 13.30 9.28
CA SER A 197 -1.88 14.27 8.58
C SER A 197 -0.46 13.72 8.47
N PHE A 198 0.20 13.96 7.34
CA PHE A 198 1.49 13.34 7.06
C PHE A 198 2.39 14.20 6.17
N LYS A 199 3.68 13.87 6.19
CA LYS A 199 4.75 14.44 5.36
C LYS A 199 5.60 13.29 4.84
N LEU A 200 5.56 13.05 3.53
CA LEU A 200 6.29 11.98 2.84
C LEU A 200 7.67 12.48 2.41
N PHE A 201 8.67 12.28 3.26
CA PHE A 201 10.01 12.82 3.04
C PHE A 201 10.77 12.07 1.95
N ALA A 202 10.79 10.74 2.01
CA ALA A 202 11.54 9.91 1.08
C ALA A 202 10.86 8.54 0.88
N ILE A 203 11.26 7.86 -0.19
CA ILE A 203 10.91 6.47 -0.46
C ILE A 203 12.18 5.64 -0.61
N GLN A 204 12.06 4.34 -0.37
CA GLN A 204 13.07 3.34 -0.67
C GLN A 204 12.37 2.21 -1.42
N ARG A 205 12.81 1.95 -2.67
CA ARG A 205 12.32 0.82 -3.44
C ARG A 205 12.64 -0.48 -2.72
N ALA A 206 11.66 -1.37 -2.68
CA ALA A 206 11.78 -2.67 -2.05
C ALA A 206 11.97 -3.76 -3.11
N ASP A 207 12.60 -4.84 -2.66
CA ASP A 207 12.67 -6.17 -3.27
C ASP A 207 12.13 -7.07 -2.14
N ASN A 208 10.87 -7.47 -2.27
CA ASN A 208 10.05 -7.93 -1.16
C ASN A 208 10.22 -9.42 -0.87
N ASP A 209 10.36 -10.22 -1.91
CA ASP A 209 10.69 -11.66 -1.94
C ASP A 209 12.22 -11.93 -1.86
N ARG A 210 13.06 -10.94 -2.21
CA ARG A 210 14.53 -11.02 -2.23
C ARG A 210 15.08 -11.90 -3.34
N ASP A 211 14.46 -11.85 -4.50
CA ASP A 211 14.92 -12.51 -5.70
C ASP A 211 15.83 -11.61 -6.57
N GLY A 212 15.95 -10.33 -6.22
CA GLY A 212 16.85 -9.40 -6.89
C GLY A 212 16.23 -8.64 -8.06
N VAL A 213 14.92 -8.77 -8.29
CA VAL A 213 14.10 -7.81 -9.02
C VAL A 213 13.49 -6.83 -8.01
N LEU A 214 13.46 -5.54 -8.34
CA LEU A 214 12.73 -4.59 -7.49
C LEU A 214 11.23 -4.73 -7.73
N SER A 215 10.43 -4.70 -6.68
CA SER A 215 8.96 -4.81 -6.76
C SER A 215 8.29 -3.71 -7.58
N VAL A 216 8.97 -2.59 -7.84
CA VAL A 216 8.47 -1.59 -8.80
C VAL A 216 8.54 -2.04 -10.27
N ASN A 217 9.38 -3.03 -10.56
CA ASN A 217 9.56 -3.62 -11.89
C ASN A 217 8.68 -4.87 -12.06
N GLU A 218 8.09 -5.38 -10.99
CA GLU A 218 7.20 -6.55 -10.95
C GLU A 218 5.72 -6.11 -10.94
N THR A 219 5.36 -5.18 -11.82
CA THR A 219 3.99 -4.65 -11.88
C THR A 219 3.22 -5.09 -13.12
N GLY A 220 3.89 -5.59 -14.16
CA GLY A 220 3.25 -6.00 -15.42
C GLY A 220 2.43 -4.89 -16.11
N GLY A 221 2.53 -3.63 -15.67
CA GLY A 221 1.65 -2.53 -16.09
C GLY A 221 0.26 -2.53 -15.44
N PHE A 222 -0.01 -3.40 -14.47
CA PHE A 222 -1.23 -3.41 -13.67
C PHE A 222 -1.29 -2.19 -12.73
N ALA A 223 -2.52 -1.81 -12.38
CA ALA A 223 -2.75 -0.68 -11.48
C ALA A 223 -2.47 -1.05 -10.01
N ASP A 224 -2.72 -2.31 -9.64
CA ASP A 224 -2.38 -2.88 -8.36
C ASP A 224 -1.27 -3.91 -8.55
N ILE A 225 -0.28 -3.89 -7.66
CA ILE A 225 0.85 -4.84 -7.73
C ILE A 225 0.43 -6.25 -7.31
N ASP A 226 -0.65 -6.36 -6.52
CA ASP A 226 -1.24 -7.65 -6.15
C ASP A 226 -1.91 -8.36 -7.34
N ASP A 227 -2.10 -7.69 -8.49
CA ASP A 227 -2.77 -8.26 -9.66
C ASP A 227 -1.79 -8.85 -10.70
N TYR A 228 -0.47 -8.72 -10.51
CA TYR A 228 0.52 -9.27 -11.43
C TYR A 228 1.09 -10.58 -10.89
N ASP A 229 0.67 -11.67 -11.53
CA ASP A 229 0.98 -13.06 -11.25
C ASP A 229 1.24 -13.72 -12.62
N SER A 230 2.50 -14.05 -12.90
CA SER A 230 2.94 -14.51 -14.22
C SER A 230 2.63 -15.98 -14.48
N ASP A 231 2.58 -16.82 -13.44
CA ASP A 231 2.38 -18.27 -13.55
C ASP A 231 0.97 -18.74 -13.11
N ASP A 232 0.12 -17.80 -12.66
CA ASP A 232 -1.24 -18.00 -12.16
C ASP A 232 -1.30 -18.94 -10.93
N ASP A 233 -0.32 -18.90 -10.02
CA ASP A 233 -0.29 -19.72 -8.79
C ASP A 233 -0.95 -19.08 -7.55
N ASP A 234 -1.59 -17.92 -7.73
CA ASP A 234 -2.19 -17.05 -6.71
C ASP A 234 -1.16 -16.31 -5.82
N ILE A 235 0.14 -16.26 -6.20
CA ILE A 235 1.18 -15.47 -5.57
C ILE A 235 1.66 -14.40 -6.57
N ALA A 236 1.34 -13.14 -6.29
CA ALA A 236 1.84 -12.04 -7.11
C ALA A 236 3.38 -11.99 -7.10
N ASN A 237 4.00 -11.72 -8.26
CA ASN A 237 5.44 -11.79 -8.52
C ASN A 237 6.31 -11.17 -7.42
N TYR A 238 5.98 -9.95 -6.96
CA TYR A 238 6.72 -9.28 -5.88
C TYR A 238 6.71 -9.97 -4.49
N ARG A 239 6.07 -11.14 -4.39
CA ARG A 239 6.03 -12.03 -3.24
C ARG A 239 6.42 -13.47 -3.60
N ASP A 240 6.71 -13.73 -4.87
CA ASP A 240 7.21 -14.99 -5.39
C ASP A 240 8.73 -14.90 -5.58
N VAL A 241 9.43 -16.02 -5.51
CA VAL A 241 10.88 -16.11 -5.74
C VAL A 241 11.22 -16.87 -7.02
N ASP A 242 10.19 -17.36 -7.72
CA ASP A 242 10.20 -18.22 -8.90
C ASP A 242 9.02 -17.82 -9.80
N ASP A 243 9.07 -16.58 -10.30
CA ASP A 243 7.95 -15.82 -10.90
C ASP A 243 7.20 -16.52 -12.04
N ASP A 244 7.84 -17.43 -12.77
CA ASP A 244 7.27 -18.19 -13.87
C ASP A 244 7.10 -19.70 -13.54
N ASN A 245 7.59 -20.10 -12.36
CA ASN A 245 7.52 -21.45 -11.79
C ASN A 245 8.05 -22.54 -12.72
N ASP A 246 9.14 -22.21 -13.43
CA ASP A 246 9.92 -23.15 -14.20
C ASP A 246 10.95 -23.93 -13.35
N GLY A 247 11.06 -23.58 -12.06
CA GLY A 247 11.93 -24.25 -11.10
C GLY A 247 13.36 -23.69 -11.04
N ILE A 248 13.66 -22.62 -11.78
CA ILE A 248 14.84 -21.78 -11.60
C ILE A 248 14.42 -20.47 -10.97
N LEU A 249 14.69 -20.32 -9.66
CA LEU A 249 14.43 -19.06 -8.95
C LEU A 249 14.88 -17.82 -9.75
N THR A 250 14.02 -16.80 -9.86
CA THR A 250 14.25 -15.51 -10.54
C THR A 250 15.68 -14.99 -10.40
N LYS A 251 16.21 -15.01 -9.17
CA LYS A 251 17.57 -14.54 -8.86
C LYS A 251 18.70 -15.25 -9.61
N ASN A 252 18.46 -16.45 -10.10
CA ASN A 252 19.41 -17.33 -10.77
C ASN A 252 19.31 -17.24 -12.30
N GLU A 253 18.25 -16.62 -12.82
CA GLU A 253 17.99 -16.44 -14.25
C GLU A 253 18.74 -15.23 -14.80
N LYS A 254 20.05 -15.29 -14.65
CA LYS A 254 20.96 -14.22 -15.01
C LYS A 254 22.28 -14.77 -15.52
N GLN A 255 22.95 -13.98 -16.35
CA GLN A 255 24.31 -14.30 -16.78
C GLN A 255 25.35 -13.57 -15.91
N GLY A 256 26.22 -14.35 -15.25
CA GLY A 256 27.35 -13.81 -14.49
C GLY A 256 26.91 -12.90 -13.33
N THR A 257 27.31 -11.62 -13.39
CA THR A 257 26.96 -10.60 -12.39
C THR A 257 25.84 -9.66 -12.86
N GLY A 258 25.10 -10.03 -13.91
CA GLY A 258 23.96 -9.26 -14.42
C GLY A 258 22.75 -9.27 -13.49
N SER A 259 21.68 -8.58 -13.89
CA SER A 259 20.36 -8.63 -13.24
C SER A 259 19.45 -9.64 -13.97
N PRO A 260 18.55 -10.36 -13.27
CA PRO A 260 17.47 -11.11 -13.93
C PRO A 260 16.65 -10.23 -14.87
N GLU A 261 16.43 -8.97 -14.50
CA GLU A 261 15.69 -7.97 -15.28
C GLU A 261 16.25 -7.71 -16.70
N ASP A 262 17.54 -7.96 -16.90
CA ASP A 262 18.21 -7.66 -18.16
C ASP A 262 18.15 -8.83 -19.15
N LEU A 263 17.86 -10.05 -18.69
CA LEU A 263 17.98 -11.26 -19.50
C LEU A 263 16.68 -11.58 -20.24
N ASP A 264 16.82 -11.77 -21.54
CA ASP A 264 15.79 -12.15 -22.51
C ASP A 264 16.56 -12.93 -23.59
N THR A 265 16.65 -14.25 -23.41
CA THR A 265 17.60 -15.10 -24.12
C THR A 265 17.19 -15.31 -25.58
N ASP A 266 15.90 -15.44 -25.86
CA ASP A 266 15.37 -15.67 -27.20
C ASP A 266 14.97 -14.35 -27.93
N ASN A 267 14.92 -13.23 -27.21
CA ASN A 267 14.55 -11.89 -27.68
C ASN A 267 13.09 -11.76 -28.13
N ASP A 268 12.17 -12.50 -27.51
CA ASP A 268 10.74 -12.39 -27.76
C ASP A 268 10.06 -11.21 -27.00
N GLY A 269 10.78 -10.64 -26.02
CA GLY A 269 10.37 -9.49 -25.22
C GLY A 269 9.79 -9.85 -23.85
N ILE A 270 9.66 -11.13 -23.52
CA ILE A 270 9.43 -11.66 -22.18
C ILE A 270 10.80 -11.83 -21.52
N LYS A 271 10.91 -11.53 -20.23
CA LYS A 271 12.16 -11.73 -19.49
C LYS A 271 12.24 -13.18 -19.06
N ASN A 272 13.45 -13.71 -18.97
CA ASN A 272 13.67 -15.10 -18.59
C ASN A 272 12.91 -15.49 -17.31
N TYR A 273 13.03 -14.66 -16.26
CA TYR A 273 12.26 -14.86 -15.01
C TYR A 273 10.73 -14.74 -15.11
N LEU A 274 10.20 -14.54 -16.31
CA LEU A 274 8.78 -14.49 -16.62
C LEU A 274 8.43 -15.44 -17.78
N ASP A 275 9.38 -16.30 -18.22
CA ASP A 275 9.30 -17.13 -19.43
C ASP A 275 9.70 -18.59 -19.19
N THR A 276 8.69 -19.45 -19.19
CA THR A 276 8.85 -20.89 -18.95
C THR A 276 9.64 -21.67 -20.03
N ASP A 277 10.03 -21.02 -21.14
CA ASP A 277 10.84 -21.56 -22.24
C ASP A 277 11.93 -20.53 -22.61
N ASP A 278 12.78 -20.22 -21.64
CA ASP A 278 13.78 -19.14 -21.65
C ASP A 278 14.53 -18.91 -22.97
N ASP A 279 14.91 -19.97 -23.68
CA ASP A 279 15.70 -19.87 -24.92
C ASP A 279 14.91 -20.13 -26.20
N GLY A 280 13.60 -20.35 -26.07
CA GLY A 280 12.64 -20.52 -27.15
C GLY A 280 12.90 -21.77 -28.01
N ASP A 281 13.59 -22.80 -27.48
CA ASP A 281 13.86 -24.05 -28.22
C ASP A 281 12.63 -24.99 -28.28
N GLY A 282 11.57 -24.69 -27.51
CA GLY A 282 10.33 -25.45 -27.43
C GLY A 282 10.34 -26.57 -26.38
N ILE A 283 11.37 -26.64 -25.54
CA ILE A 283 11.47 -27.50 -24.37
C ILE A 283 11.41 -26.61 -23.13
N PRO A 284 10.36 -26.73 -22.29
CA PRO A 284 10.24 -25.89 -21.09
C PRO A 284 11.49 -25.95 -20.21
N THR A 285 11.93 -24.81 -19.68
CA THR A 285 13.16 -24.66 -18.87
C THR A 285 13.27 -25.73 -17.78
N LYS A 286 12.15 -26.02 -17.09
CA LYS A 286 12.07 -27.07 -16.05
C LYS A 286 12.48 -28.46 -16.52
N ASP A 287 12.17 -28.80 -17.76
CA ASP A 287 12.48 -30.09 -18.37
C ASP A 287 13.95 -30.14 -18.82
N GLU A 288 14.57 -29.00 -19.07
CA GLU A 288 15.95 -28.86 -19.50
C GLU A 288 16.99 -29.02 -18.39
N LEU A 289 16.60 -28.82 -17.13
CA LEU A 289 17.47 -28.99 -15.96
C LEU A 289 18.08 -30.40 -15.85
N ASN A 290 17.43 -31.39 -16.47
CA ASN A 290 17.86 -32.79 -16.48
C ASN A 290 18.51 -33.21 -17.81
N LEU A 291 18.64 -32.30 -18.77
CA LEU A 291 19.21 -32.57 -20.09
C LEU A 291 20.72 -32.32 -20.14
N PRO A 292 21.45 -33.01 -21.04
CA PRO A 292 22.86 -32.72 -21.26
C PRO A 292 23.04 -31.32 -21.87
N PRO A 293 24.16 -30.63 -21.59
CA PRO A 293 24.47 -29.33 -22.19
C PRO A 293 24.47 -29.40 -23.72
N CYS A 294 24.01 -28.33 -24.37
CA CYS A 294 24.09 -28.20 -25.82
C CYS A 294 25.53 -28.06 -26.31
N HIS A 295 25.77 -28.54 -27.53
CA HIS A 295 27.09 -28.79 -28.10
C HIS A 295 28.15 -27.68 -27.81
N ASN A 296 29.31 -28.10 -27.30
CA ASN A 296 30.59 -27.38 -27.18
C ASN A 296 30.71 -26.17 -26.24
N ASN A 297 29.68 -25.75 -25.49
CA ASN A 297 29.83 -24.71 -24.46
C ASN A 297 29.19 -25.10 -23.12
N PRO A 298 29.86 -25.92 -22.29
CA PRO A 298 29.31 -26.37 -21.00
C PRO A 298 29.25 -25.26 -19.93
N ALA A 299 29.63 -24.03 -20.26
CA ALA A 299 29.63 -22.91 -19.33
C ALA A 299 28.29 -22.16 -19.28
N VAL A 300 27.39 -22.40 -20.24
CA VAL A 300 26.06 -21.79 -20.31
C VAL A 300 25.02 -22.89 -20.01
N PRO A 301 24.08 -22.67 -19.08
CA PRO A 301 22.94 -23.57 -18.86
C PRO A 301 22.17 -23.83 -20.15
N ARG A 302 21.47 -24.96 -20.22
CA ARG A 302 20.76 -25.37 -21.43
C ARG A 302 19.67 -24.35 -21.80
N TYR A 303 18.81 -24.04 -20.82
CA TYR A 303 17.77 -23.02 -20.89
C TYR A 303 18.24 -21.60 -21.20
N LEU A 304 19.55 -21.33 -21.26
CA LEU A 304 20.08 -20.04 -21.70
C LEU A 304 20.75 -20.13 -23.08
N ASN A 305 20.41 -21.13 -23.90
CA ASN A 305 21.15 -21.47 -25.10
C ASN A 305 20.25 -21.87 -26.28
N SER A 306 19.74 -20.85 -26.98
CA SER A 306 18.91 -20.95 -28.19
C SER A 306 19.55 -21.64 -29.40
N SER A 307 20.76 -22.20 -29.26
CA SER A 307 21.41 -23.06 -30.27
C SER A 307 21.28 -24.56 -29.97
N CYS A 308 20.51 -24.90 -28.94
CA CYS A 308 19.86 -26.19 -28.76
C CYS A 308 18.78 -26.41 -29.84
#